data_AF-T1BJF4-F1
#
_entry.id   AF-T1BJF4-F1
#
_cell.length_a   1.000
_cell.length_b   1.000
_cell.length_c   1.000
_cell.angle_alpha   90.00
_cell.angle_beta   90.00
_cell.angle_gamma   90.00
#
_symmetry.space_group_name_H-M   'P 1'
#
loop_
_entity.id
_entity.type
_entity.pdbx_description
1 polymer ?
#
loop_
_entity_poly.entity_id
_entity_poly.type
_entity_poly.pdbx_seq_one_letter_code
_entity_poly.pdbx_strand_id
1 'polypeptide(L)'
;MLDHYLETFGRKPGAFPRSVPLDQARKNGAFTQEHDAFFTQAVRLYGESRATSEIVAVLLLSRRLPTKAVVYGLSQALSMHTVKADFVEIKARSSLESSREPLNGVPEVASAQVDLERYNALLGTRP
;
A
#
# COMPACT_ATOMS: atom_id res chain seq x y z
N MET A 1 -8.42 -5.85 20.76
CA MET A 1 -8.28 -4.62 21.58
C MET A 1 -7.75 -3.44 20.77
N LEU A 2 -6.78 -3.63 19.87
CA LEU A 2 -6.25 -2.57 19.00
C LEU A 2 -7.33 -1.89 18.14
N ASP A 3 -8.29 -2.66 17.58
CA ASP A 3 -9.37 -2.14 16.73
C ASP A 3 -10.15 -0.97 17.31
N HIS A 4 -10.50 -1.03 18.61
CA HIS A 4 -11.27 0.03 19.27
C HIS A 4 -10.45 1.32 19.47
N TYR A 5 -9.13 1.21 19.59
CA TYR A 5 -8.24 2.36 19.75
C TYR A 5 -7.95 3.06 18.40
N LEU A 6 -8.04 2.35 17.27
CA LEU A 6 -7.80 2.93 15.94
C LEU A 6 -8.88 3.98 15.60
N GLU A 7 -10.13 3.79 16.03
CA GLU A 7 -11.18 4.82 15.91
C GLU A 7 -10.86 6.08 16.73
N THR A 8 -10.12 5.94 17.83
CA THR A 8 -9.75 7.05 18.71
C THR A 8 -8.53 7.81 18.18
N PHE A 9 -7.56 7.12 17.57
CA PHE A 9 -6.36 7.75 17.02
C PHE A 9 -6.63 8.62 15.79
N GLY A 10 -7.73 8.39 15.07
CA GLY A 10 -8.18 9.29 14.01
C GLY A 10 -8.51 10.71 14.52
N ARG A 11 -8.89 10.88 15.80
CA ARG A 11 -9.17 12.19 16.42
C ARG A 11 -7.99 12.77 17.21
N LYS A 12 -7.11 11.93 17.76
CA LYS A 12 -5.93 12.34 18.55
C LYS A 12 -4.68 11.52 18.17
N PRO A 13 -4.04 11.83 17.04
CA PRO A 13 -2.94 11.02 16.49
C PRO A 13 -1.67 11.00 17.36
N GLY A 14 -1.42 12.04 18.18
CA GLY A 14 -0.19 12.13 19.00
C GLY A 14 -0.09 11.15 20.17
N ALA A 15 -1.14 10.38 20.47
CA ALA A 15 -1.13 9.37 21.54
C ALA A 15 -0.67 7.99 21.07
N PHE A 16 -0.67 7.73 19.75
CA PHE A 16 -0.38 6.41 19.19
C PHE A 16 1.01 5.87 19.57
N PRO A 17 2.11 6.63 19.44
CA PRO A 17 3.46 6.09 19.66
C PRO A 17 3.76 5.64 21.10
N ARG A 18 3.00 6.15 22.08
CA ARG A 18 3.16 5.86 23.52
C ARG A 18 1.98 5.08 24.10
N SER A 19 1.19 4.45 23.24
CA SER A 19 -0.04 3.79 23.66
C SER A 19 0.23 2.38 24.19
N VAL A 20 -0.33 2.05 25.36
CA VAL A 20 -0.29 0.68 25.94
C VAL A 20 -0.80 -0.39 24.95
N PRO A 21 -1.84 -0.13 24.13
CA PRO A 21 -2.25 -1.06 23.08
C PRO A 21 -1.17 -1.35 22.03
N LEU A 22 -0.31 -0.38 21.68
CA LEU A 22 0.80 -0.60 20.74
C LEU A 22 1.87 -1.50 21.36
N ASP A 23 2.22 -1.27 22.63
CA ASP A 23 3.15 -2.14 23.35
C ASP A 23 2.63 -3.58 23.45
N GLN A 24 1.32 -3.74 23.68
CA GLN A 24 0.68 -5.05 23.68
C GLN A 24 0.66 -5.69 22.28
N ALA A 25 0.43 -4.89 21.23
CA ALA A 25 0.45 -5.34 19.85
C ALA A 25 1.85 -5.80 19.40
N ARG A 26 2.91 -5.16 19.92
CA ARG A 26 4.29 -5.64 19.73
C ARG A 26 4.52 -6.97 20.43
N LYS A 27 4.09 -7.09 21.70
CA LYS A 27 4.26 -8.31 22.49
C LYS A 27 3.51 -9.52 21.94
N ASN A 28 2.34 -9.31 21.36
CA ASN A 28 1.53 -10.39 20.79
C ASN A 28 1.78 -10.62 19.28
N GLY A 29 2.73 -9.91 18.68
CA GLY A 29 3.12 -10.06 17.28
C GLY A 29 2.17 -9.44 16.25
N ALA A 30 1.11 -8.74 16.67
CA ALA A 30 0.22 -8.01 15.76
C ALA A 30 0.89 -6.79 15.11
N PHE A 31 1.90 -6.21 15.76
CA PHE A 31 2.73 -5.14 15.22
C PHE A 31 4.15 -5.68 14.94
N THR A 32 4.45 -5.92 13.67
CA THR A 32 5.71 -6.56 13.24
C THR A 32 6.83 -5.54 13.03
N GLN A 33 8.05 -6.02 12.75
CA GLN A 33 9.20 -5.16 12.44
C GLN A 33 8.97 -4.29 11.19
N GLU A 34 8.26 -4.81 10.18
CA GLU A 34 7.91 -4.07 8.97
C GLU A 34 6.95 -2.91 9.26
N HIS A 35 6.04 -3.08 10.22
CA HIS A 35 5.18 -1.98 10.68
C HIS A 35 6.01 -0.88 11.34
N ASP A 36 7.00 -1.26 12.15
CA ASP A 36 7.89 -0.32 12.86
C ASP A 36 8.78 0.46 11.88
N ALA A 37 9.38 -0.23 10.91
CA ALA A 37 10.19 0.38 9.86
C ALA A 37 9.36 1.34 9.01
N PHE A 38 8.16 0.93 8.60
CA PHE A 38 7.25 1.78 7.83
C PHE A 38 6.88 3.04 8.61
N PHE A 39 6.52 2.88 9.89
CA PHE A 39 6.15 4.01 10.73
C PHE A 39 7.33 4.97 10.94
N THR A 40 8.52 4.44 11.21
CA THR A 40 9.75 5.25 11.37
C THR A 40 10.05 6.05 10.09
N GLN A 41 9.94 5.43 8.92
CA GLN A 41 10.13 6.12 7.64
C GLN A 41 9.05 7.18 7.40
N ALA A 42 7.79 6.88 7.73
CA ALA A 42 6.68 7.81 7.58
C ALA A 42 6.86 9.05 8.49
N VAL A 43 7.29 8.86 9.74
CA VAL A 43 7.59 9.96 10.67
C VAL A 43 8.68 10.86 10.09
N ARG A 44 9.76 10.28 9.54
CA ARG A 44 10.86 11.04 8.93
C ARG A 44 10.42 11.87 7.73
N LEU A 45 9.53 11.34 6.88
CA LEU A 45 9.13 12.00 5.63
C LEU A 45 7.99 13.01 5.82
N TYR A 46 7.00 12.67 6.66
CA TYR A 46 5.72 13.38 6.72
C TYR A 46 5.38 13.96 8.10
N GLY A 47 6.22 13.71 9.11
CA GLY A 47 5.93 14.07 10.50
C GLY A 47 4.96 13.11 11.18
N GLU A 48 4.95 13.14 12.51
CA GLU A 48 4.27 12.16 13.35
C GLU A 48 2.76 12.06 13.09
N SER A 49 2.07 13.19 12.97
CA SER A 49 0.61 13.20 12.78
C SER A 49 0.17 12.42 11.54
N ARG A 50 0.81 12.69 10.39
CA ARG A 50 0.48 12.02 9.13
C ARG A 50 0.98 10.58 9.12
N ALA A 51 2.15 10.31 9.69
CA ALA A 51 2.66 8.96 9.86
C ALA A 51 1.71 8.07 10.66
N THR A 52 1.13 8.60 11.74
CA THR A 52 0.15 7.89 12.56
C THR A 52 -1.08 7.53 11.76
N SER A 53 -1.62 8.44 10.95
CA SER A 53 -2.78 8.15 10.10
C SER A 53 -2.49 7.02 9.11
N GLU A 54 -1.31 7.03 8.48
CA GLU A 54 -0.92 6.00 7.49
C GLU A 54 -0.71 4.63 8.17
N ILE A 55 -0.01 4.55 9.31
CA ILE A 55 0.17 3.26 10.02
C ILE A 55 -1.13 2.74 10.61
N VAL A 56 -2.02 3.61 11.11
CA VAL A 56 -3.36 3.22 11.58
C VAL A 56 -4.17 2.62 10.44
N ALA A 57 -4.13 3.23 9.26
CA ALA A 57 -4.79 2.69 8.06
C ALA A 57 -4.22 1.31 7.68
N VAL A 58 -2.90 1.12 7.73
CA VAL A 58 -2.26 -0.19 7.51
C VAL A 58 -2.73 -1.22 8.55
N LEU A 59 -2.77 -0.87 9.83
CA LEU A 59 -3.22 -1.79 10.89
C LEU A 59 -4.68 -2.20 10.68
N LEU A 60 -5.53 -1.30 10.18
CA LEU A 60 -6.92 -1.64 9.85
C LEU A 60 -7.03 -2.61 8.67
N LEU A 61 -6.01 -2.75 7.81
CA LEU A 61 -6.02 -3.74 6.72
C LEU A 61 -6.10 -5.17 7.24
N SER A 62 -5.54 -5.45 8.42
CA SER A 62 -5.54 -6.81 8.98
C SER A 62 -6.92 -7.34 9.34
N ARG A 63 -7.95 -6.47 9.35
CA ARG A 63 -9.36 -6.88 9.53
C ARG A 63 -9.94 -7.60 8.31
N ARG A 64 -9.36 -7.34 7.12
CA ARG A 64 -9.87 -7.81 5.83
C ARG A 64 -8.84 -8.55 5.00
N LEU A 65 -7.56 -8.44 5.33
CA LEU A 65 -6.46 -9.13 4.67
C LEU A 65 -5.69 -9.99 5.68
N PRO A 66 -5.20 -11.19 5.28
CA PRO A 66 -4.31 -11.99 6.12
C PRO A 66 -3.04 -11.21 6.48
N THR A 67 -2.55 -11.37 7.71
CA THR A 67 -1.33 -10.68 8.20
C THR A 67 -0.13 -10.86 7.27
N LYS A 68 0.05 -12.06 6.70
CA LYS A 68 1.14 -12.34 5.75
C LYS A 68 1.10 -11.44 4.51
N ALA A 69 -0.10 -11.15 3.99
CA ALA A 69 -0.28 -10.27 2.85
C ALA A 69 0.02 -8.80 3.21
N VAL A 70 -0.40 -8.36 4.40
CA VAL A 70 -0.09 -7.00 4.90
C VAL A 70 1.40 -6.81 5.08
N VAL A 71 2.10 -7.79 5.67
CA VAL A 71 3.57 -7.77 5.82
C VAL A 71 4.25 -7.73 4.46
N TYR A 72 3.78 -8.51 3.48
CA TYR A 72 4.29 -8.43 2.11
C TYR A 72 4.11 -7.02 1.51
N GLY A 73 2.93 -6.42 1.68
CA GLY A 73 2.65 -5.06 1.22
C GLY A 73 3.57 -4.02 1.86
N LEU A 74 3.84 -4.15 3.16
CA LEU A 74 4.78 -3.29 3.90
C LEU A 74 6.21 -3.42 3.38
N SER A 75 6.69 -4.64 3.16
CA SER A 75 8.02 -4.88 2.59
C SER A 75 8.18 -4.25 1.20
N GLN A 76 7.15 -4.34 0.37
CA GLN A 76 7.13 -3.67 -0.95
C GLN A 76 7.13 -2.14 -0.82
N ALA A 77 6.38 -1.59 0.15
CA ALA A 77 6.34 -0.15 0.39
C ALA A 77 7.71 0.39 0.84
N LEU A 78 8.37 -0.32 1.76
CA LEU A 78 9.72 -0.02 2.23
C LEU A 78 10.74 -0.06 1.06
N SER A 79 10.69 -1.10 0.23
CA SER A 79 11.57 -1.22 -0.95
C SER A 79 11.38 -0.10 -1.97
N MET A 80 10.15 0.42 -2.10
CA MET A 80 9.82 1.52 -3.01
C MET A 80 9.95 2.89 -2.35
N HIS A 81 10.42 2.94 -1.10
CA HIS A 81 10.46 4.13 -0.25
C HIS A 81 9.14 4.92 -0.18
N THR A 82 8.01 4.23 -0.27
CA THR A 82 6.67 4.82 -0.15
C THR A 82 6.08 4.55 1.23
N VAL A 83 5.38 5.54 1.76
CA VAL A 83 4.78 5.52 3.09
C VAL A 83 3.28 5.81 2.97
N LYS A 84 2.63 5.05 2.09
CA LYS A 84 1.21 5.15 1.75
C LYS A 84 0.47 3.86 2.03
N ALA A 85 -0.55 3.93 2.88
CA ALA A 85 -1.39 2.79 3.22
C ALA A 85 -2.10 2.18 1.99
N ASP A 86 -2.54 3.02 1.05
CA ASP A 86 -3.17 2.56 -0.20
C ASP A 86 -2.22 1.71 -1.05
N PHE A 87 -0.92 2.06 -1.08
CA PHE A 87 0.08 1.25 -1.79
C PHE A 87 0.28 -0.10 -1.11
N VAL A 88 0.38 -0.11 0.23
CA VAL A 88 0.47 -1.34 1.03
C VAL A 88 -0.73 -2.23 0.75
N GLU A 89 -1.94 -1.68 0.73
CA GLU A 89 -3.16 -2.41 0.41
C GLU A 89 -3.11 -3.05 -0.99
N ILE A 90 -2.74 -2.27 -2.02
CA ILE A 90 -2.66 -2.77 -3.40
C ILE A 90 -1.70 -3.95 -3.48
N LYS A 91 -0.51 -3.81 -2.87
CA LYS A 91 0.50 -4.88 -2.88
C LYS A 91 0.10 -6.08 -2.04
N ALA A 92 -0.56 -5.86 -0.91
CA ALA A 92 -1.09 -6.93 -0.09
C ALA A 92 -2.17 -7.72 -0.85
N ARG A 93 -3.15 -7.06 -1.48
CA ARG A 93 -4.17 -7.73 -2.30
C ARG A 93 -3.55 -8.47 -3.48
N SER A 94 -2.62 -7.84 -4.20
CA SER A 94 -1.90 -8.47 -5.32
C SER A 94 -1.13 -9.73 -4.90
N SER A 95 -0.73 -9.87 -3.64
CA SER A 95 -0.08 -11.10 -3.14
C SER A 95 -1.04 -12.27 -2.90
N LEU A 96 -2.34 -11.97 -2.77
CA LEU A 96 -3.40 -12.96 -2.59
C LEU A 96 -3.96 -13.44 -3.93
N GLU A 97 -3.82 -12.63 -4.97
CA GLU A 97 -4.11 -13.03 -6.34
C GLU A 97 -3.07 -14.09 -6.75
N SER A 98 -3.55 -15.29 -7.10
CA SER A 98 -2.68 -16.37 -7.58
C SER A 98 -1.86 -15.87 -8.77
N SER A 99 -0.58 -16.27 -8.81
CA SER A 99 0.42 -15.83 -9.78
C SER A 99 -0.22 -15.57 -11.13
N ARG A 100 -0.16 -14.32 -11.61
CA ARG A 100 -0.55 -13.97 -12.98
C ARG A 100 0.06 -15.04 -13.88
N GLU A 101 -0.78 -15.76 -14.62
CA GLU A 101 -0.28 -16.70 -15.61
C GLU A 101 0.74 -15.94 -16.47
N PRO A 102 1.96 -16.45 -16.61
CA PRO A 102 2.91 -15.83 -17.51
C PRO A 102 2.23 -15.79 -18.89
N LEU A 103 2.29 -14.65 -19.57
CA LEU A 103 1.65 -14.44 -20.88
C LEU A 103 2.25 -15.32 -22.00
N ASN A 104 3.10 -16.29 -21.64
CA ASN A 104 3.76 -17.24 -22.52
C ASN A 104 2.78 -18.05 -23.39
N GLY A 105 1.50 -18.15 -23.00
CA GLY A 105 0.43 -18.78 -23.78
C GLY A 105 -0.52 -17.81 -24.50
N VAL A 106 -0.34 -16.50 -24.32
CA VAL A 106 -1.15 -15.49 -25.00
C VAL A 106 -0.51 -15.23 -26.36
N PRO A 107 -1.22 -15.45 -27.48
CA PRO A 107 -0.65 -15.19 -28.80
C PRO A 107 -0.23 -13.72 -28.88
N GLU A 108 0.99 -13.47 -29.39
CA GLU A 108 1.43 -12.12 -29.70
C GLU A 108 0.44 -11.51 -30.69
N VAL A 109 -0.34 -10.55 -30.23
CA VAL A 109 -1.23 -9.80 -31.10
C VAL A 109 -0.34 -8.88 -31.91
N ALA A 110 0.05 -9.34 -33.11
CA ALA A 110 0.57 -8.47 -34.15
C ALA A 110 -0.55 -7.51 -34.54
N SER A 111 -0.66 -6.39 -33.83
CA SER A 111 -1.50 -5.30 -34.28
C SER A 111 -1.01 -4.89 -35.66
N ALA A 112 -1.92 -4.80 -36.63
CA ALA A 112 -1.60 -4.27 -37.95
C ALA A 112 -0.87 -2.94 -37.74
N GLN A 113 0.34 -2.83 -38.28
CA GLN A 113 1.22 -1.67 -38.10
C GLN A 113 0.39 -0.41 -38.30
N VAL A 114 0.26 0.38 -37.22
CA VAL A 114 -0.62 1.54 -37.22
C VAL A 114 -0.08 2.52 -38.25
N ASP A 115 -0.83 2.75 -39.32
CA ASP A 115 -0.49 3.74 -40.33
C ASP A 115 -0.71 5.14 -39.75
N LEU A 116 0.38 5.77 -39.30
CA LEU A 116 0.39 7.09 -38.68
C LEU A 116 0.09 8.21 -39.69
N GLU A 117 0.27 7.97 -41.00
CA GLU A 117 -0.11 8.95 -42.04
C GLU A 117 -1.62 9.19 -42.05
N ARG A 118 -2.39 8.14 -41.75
CA ARG A 118 -3.85 8.23 -41.61
C ARG A 118 -4.27 9.13 -40.44
N TYR A 119 -3.49 9.14 -39.36
CA TYR A 119 -3.71 10.05 -38.23
C TYR A 119 -3.30 11.48 -38.57
N ASN A 120 -2.19 11.67 -39.27
CA ASN A 120 -1.72 12.99 -39.70
C ASN A 120 -2.72 13.68 -40.63
N ALA A 121 -3.37 12.95 -41.53
CA ALA A 121 -4.41 13.49 -42.41
C ALA A 121 -5.63 14.04 -41.63
N LEU A 122 -6.00 13.40 -40.52
CA LEU A 122 -7.10 13.84 -39.66
C LEU A 122 -6.74 15.09 -38.83
N LEU A 123 -5.47 15.24 -38.46
CA LEU A 123 -4.98 16.39 -37.68
C LEU A 123 -4.60 17.60 -38.56
N GLY A 124 -4.23 17.37 -39.82
CA GLY A 124 -3.87 18.42 -40.79
C GLY A 124 -5.07 19.17 -41.38
N THR A 125 -6.29 18.65 -41.22
CA THR A 125 -7.50 19.32 -41.70
C THR A 125 -8.09 20.20 -40.60
N ARG A 126 -7.42 21.32 -40.33
CA ARG A 126 -8.01 22.41 -39.53
C ARG A 126 -8.27 23.59 -40.47
N PRO A 127 -9.51 24.10 -40.59
CA PRO A 127 -9.79 25.32 -41.34
C PRO A 127 -9.18 26.56 -40.68
#